data_AF-A0A850C0Y3-F1
#
_entry.id   AF-A0A850C0Y3-F1
#
_cell.length_a   1.000
_cell.length_b   1.000
_cell.length_c   1.000
_cell.angle_alpha   90.00
_cell.angle_beta   90.00
_cell.angle_gamma   90.00
#
_symmetry.space_group_name_H-M   'P 1'
#
loop_
_entity.id
_entity.type
_entity.pdbx_description
1 polymer ?
#
loop_
_entity_poly.entity_id
_entity_poly.type
_entity_poly.pdbx_seq_one_letter_code
_entity_poly.pdbx_strand_id
1 'polypeptide(L)'
;MQGELDAENLAVPIEILGVNEANVGTADFFVAGKTLPWLQDTPAVNVWGLWGVTFRDVVVLDGQGKAIAVYNVTVHPLSDPANYAELKAVLQTAASQ
;
A
#
# COMPACT_ATOMS: atom_id res chain seq x y z
N MET A 1 9.94 -2.22 -4.22
CA MET A 1 9.61 -0.90 -3.63
C MET A 1 10.03 -0.77 -2.17
N GLN A 2 9.55 -1.57 -1.20
CA GLN A 2 9.92 -1.42 0.24
C GLN A 2 11.42 -1.22 0.45
N GLY A 3 12.25 -2.18 0.02
CA GLY A 3 13.71 -2.08 0.17
C GLY A 3 14.38 -0.93 -0.60
N GLU A 4 13.71 -0.33 -1.59
CA GLU A 4 14.21 0.90 -2.23
C GLU A 4 13.93 2.13 -1.36
N LEU A 5 12.74 2.21 -0.76
CA LEU A 5 12.37 3.31 0.14
C LEU A 5 13.22 3.27 1.42
N ASP A 6 13.49 2.08 1.95
CA ASP A 6 14.37 1.89 3.11
C ASP A 6 15.80 2.39 2.84
N ALA A 7 16.25 2.29 1.59
CA ALA A 7 17.59 2.73 1.17
C ALA A 7 17.68 4.24 0.91
N GLU A 8 16.56 4.96 0.84
CA GLU A 8 16.51 6.38 0.46
C GLU A 8 16.68 7.37 1.61
N ASN A 9 16.84 6.89 2.85
CA ASN A 9 17.06 7.73 4.04
C ASN A 9 16.04 8.89 4.15
N LEU A 10 14.76 8.57 3.94
CA LEU A 10 13.64 9.50 4.04
C LEU A 10 13.50 10.02 5.48
N ALA A 11 12.95 11.23 5.63
CA ALA A 11 12.73 11.85 6.95
C ALA A 11 11.80 11.03 7.84
N VAL A 12 10.77 10.42 7.23
CA VAL A 12 9.85 9.47 7.86
C VAL A 12 9.96 8.12 7.15
N PRO A 13 10.19 7.01 7.87
CA PRO A 13 10.17 5.68 7.28
C PRO A 13 8.80 5.35 6.69
N ILE A 14 8.79 4.67 5.54
CA ILE A 14 7.56 4.21 4.90
C ILE A 14 7.43 2.72 5.12
N GLU A 15 6.28 2.28 5.61
CA GLU A 15 5.93 0.87 5.75
C GLU A 15 4.80 0.51 4.79
N ILE A 16 5.04 -0.46 3.91
CA ILE A 16 4.03 -0.96 2.98
C ILE A 16 3.42 -2.24 3.57
N LEU A 17 2.10 -2.23 3.72
CA LEU A 17 1.32 -3.36 4.22
C LEU A 17 0.27 -3.75 3.18
N GLY A 18 0.09 -5.04 2.95
CA GLY A 18 -1.06 -5.57 2.22
C GLY A 18 -2.24 -5.82 3.17
N VAL A 19 -3.46 -5.59 2.71
CA VAL A 19 -4.69 -5.97 3.42
C VAL A 19 -5.63 -6.63 2.41
N ASN A 20 -6.03 -7.88 2.63
CA ASN A 20 -7.07 -8.52 1.82
C ASN A 20 -8.46 -8.32 2.42
N GLU A 21 -9.48 -8.55 1.61
CA GLU A 21 -10.89 -8.45 1.99
C GLU A 21 -11.24 -9.47 3.11
N ALA A 22 -12.24 -9.14 3.92
CA ALA A 22 -12.73 -10.05 4.94
C ALA A 22 -13.22 -11.37 4.34
N ASN A 23 -12.91 -12.48 5.03
CA ASN A 23 -13.35 -13.85 4.69
C ASN A 23 -12.78 -14.48 3.41
N VAL A 24 -11.78 -13.87 2.75
CA VAL A 24 -11.20 -14.43 1.49
C VAL A 24 -10.09 -15.47 1.70
N GLY A 25 -9.73 -15.79 2.95
CA GLY A 25 -8.73 -16.82 3.27
C GLY A 25 -7.28 -16.35 3.12
N THR A 26 -6.33 -17.29 3.04
CA THR A 26 -4.89 -16.94 2.99
C THR A 26 -4.52 -16.28 1.65
N ALA A 27 -3.60 -15.31 1.72
CA ALA A 27 -3.12 -14.56 0.55
C ALA A 27 -1.73 -15.03 0.12
N ASP A 28 -1.42 -16.31 0.28
CA ASP A 28 -0.07 -16.86 0.15
C ASP A 28 0.59 -16.53 -1.20
N PHE A 29 -0.20 -16.49 -2.27
CA PHE A 29 0.27 -16.14 -3.61
C PHE A 29 0.72 -14.67 -3.73
N PHE A 30 0.11 -13.76 -2.95
CA PHE A 30 0.47 -12.34 -2.96
C PHE A 30 1.79 -12.07 -2.24
N VAL A 31 2.15 -12.89 -1.25
CA VAL A 31 3.35 -12.72 -0.42
C VAL A 31 4.51 -13.67 -0.77
N ALA A 32 4.26 -14.70 -1.60
CA ALA A 32 5.28 -15.67 -1.97
C ALA A 32 6.55 -14.99 -2.53
N GLY A 33 7.69 -15.21 -1.85
CA GLY A 33 8.98 -14.64 -2.24
C GLY A 33 9.12 -13.13 -2.02
N LYS A 34 8.22 -12.50 -1.24
CA LYS A 34 8.24 -11.05 -0.98
C LYS A 34 8.34 -10.76 0.52
N THR A 35 9.05 -9.69 0.84
CA THR A 35 9.04 -9.08 2.18
C THR A 35 7.92 -8.04 2.21
N LEU A 36 6.67 -8.52 2.22
CA LEU A 36 5.48 -7.67 2.33
C LEU A 36 4.59 -8.26 3.43
N PRO A 37 4.45 -7.57 4.59
CA PRO A 37 3.48 -7.98 5.59
C PRO A 37 2.08 -7.95 4.99
N TRP A 38 1.27 -8.94 5.33
CA TRP A 38 -0.08 -9.09 4.80
C TRP A 38 -1.07 -9.33 5.93
N LEU A 39 -1.98 -8.38 6.09
CA LEU A 39 -3.01 -8.39 7.12
C LEU A 39 -4.31 -8.98 6.55
N GLN A 40 -5.04 -9.66 7.43
CA GLN A 40 -6.38 -10.17 7.14
C GLN A 40 -7.43 -9.22 7.71
N ASP A 41 -8.23 -8.60 6.84
CA ASP A 41 -9.39 -7.85 7.32
C ASP A 41 -10.43 -8.79 7.94
N THR A 42 -11.25 -8.27 8.85
CA THR A 42 -12.29 -9.03 9.55
C THR A 42 -13.63 -8.33 9.42
N PRO A 43 -14.76 -9.05 9.43
CA PRO A 43 -16.09 -8.43 9.36
C PRO A 43 -16.36 -7.44 10.50
N ALA A 44 -15.70 -7.60 11.65
CA ALA A 44 -15.87 -6.71 12.80
C ALA A 44 -15.23 -5.33 12.57
N VAL A 45 -14.14 -5.25 11.81
CA VAL A 45 -13.47 -3.99 11.48
C VAL A 45 -13.94 -3.47 10.13
N ASN A 46 -13.97 -4.33 9.11
CA ASN A 46 -14.33 -4.00 7.73
C ASN A 46 -13.56 -2.77 7.22
N VAL A 47 -12.23 -2.84 7.29
CA VAL A 47 -11.34 -1.75 6.84
C VAL A 47 -11.65 -1.37 5.40
N TRP A 48 -11.94 -2.35 4.54
CA TRP A 48 -12.29 -2.09 3.14
C TRP A 48 -13.52 -1.17 3.02
N GLY A 49 -14.58 -1.45 3.78
CA GLY A 49 -15.77 -0.61 3.83
C GLY A 49 -15.52 0.75 4.50
N LEU A 50 -14.71 0.79 5.57
CA LEU A 50 -14.37 2.03 6.28
C LEU A 50 -13.59 3.01 5.40
N TRP A 51 -12.66 2.50 4.59
CA TRP A 51 -11.83 3.31 3.70
C TRP A 51 -12.48 3.54 2.33
N GLY A 52 -13.55 2.81 2.00
CA GLY A 52 -14.23 2.91 0.70
C GLY A 52 -13.34 2.51 -0.47
N VAL A 53 -12.46 1.50 -0.27
CA VAL A 53 -11.46 1.11 -1.27
C VAL A 53 -12.08 0.37 -2.46
N THR A 54 -11.50 0.59 -3.62
CA THR A 54 -11.64 -0.28 -4.79
C THR A 54 -10.56 -1.36 -4.76
N PHE A 55 -10.83 -2.51 -5.41
CA PHE A 55 -9.87 -3.60 -5.49
C PHE A 55 -8.49 -3.12 -5.97
N ARG A 56 -7.48 -3.37 -5.14
CA ARG A 56 -6.07 -2.97 -5.33
C ARG A 56 -5.82 -1.47 -5.32
N ASP A 57 -6.57 -0.73 -4.51
CA ASP A 57 -6.15 0.60 -4.07
C ASP A 57 -4.94 0.52 -3.16
N VAL A 58 -4.01 1.45 -3.35
CA VAL A 58 -2.95 1.79 -2.41
C VAL A 58 -3.38 3.09 -1.73
N VAL A 59 -3.78 3.00 -0.47
CA VAL A 59 -4.12 4.17 0.36
C VAL A 59 -2.84 4.67 1.02
N VAL A 60 -2.46 5.90 0.75
CA VAL A 60 -1.24 6.53 1.28
C VAL A 60 -1.60 7.42 2.45
N LEU A 61 -0.93 7.19 3.58
CA LEU A 61 -1.13 7.93 4.82
C LEU A 61 0.07 8.85 5.09
N ASP A 62 -0.16 9.98 5.73
CA ASP A 62 0.89 10.82 6.31
C ASP A 62 1.36 10.29 7.69
N GLY A 63 2.35 10.95 8.29
CA GLY A 63 2.87 10.58 9.61
C GLY A 63 1.87 10.71 10.78
N GLN A 64 0.69 11.30 10.54
CA GLN A 64 -0.41 11.39 11.50
C GLN A 64 -1.49 10.33 11.25
N GLY A 65 -1.31 9.47 10.24
CA GLY A 65 -2.25 8.43 9.86
C GLY A 65 -3.43 8.93 9.02
N LYS A 66 -3.36 10.15 8.48
CA LYS A 66 -4.42 10.69 7.61
C LYS A 66 -4.17 10.27 6.16
N ALA A 67 -5.23 9.82 5.49
CA ALA A 67 -5.16 9.53 4.06
C ALA A 67 -4.94 10.81 3.25
N ILE A 68 -3.88 10.83 2.44
CA ILE A 68 -3.50 11.96 1.59
C ILE A 68 -3.56 11.63 0.09
N ALA A 69 -3.52 10.35 -0.27
CA ALA A 69 -3.68 9.90 -1.65
C ALA A 69 -4.25 8.47 -1.73
N VAL A 70 -4.88 8.16 -2.86
CA VAL A 70 -5.29 6.81 -3.23
C VAL A 70 -4.80 6.54 -4.65
N TYR A 71 -4.12 5.41 -4.85
CA TYR A 71 -3.55 5.02 -6.13
C TYR A 71 -3.97 3.60 -6.50
N ASN A 72 -4.78 3.45 -7.56
CA ASN A 72 -5.28 2.14 -7.95
C ASN A 72 -4.32 1.43 -8.91
N VAL A 73 -3.72 0.31 -8.49
CA VAL A 73 -2.72 -0.41 -9.31
C VAL A 73 -3.35 -1.39 -10.32
N THR A 74 -4.67 -1.43 -10.43
CA THR A 74 -5.38 -2.06 -11.56
C THR A 74 -5.50 -1.07 -12.72
N VAL A 75 -5.78 0.19 -12.43
CA VAL A 75 -5.79 1.29 -13.42
C VAL A 75 -4.37 1.67 -13.84
N HIS A 76 -3.42 1.62 -12.90
CA HIS A 76 -2.01 1.94 -13.13
C HIS A 76 -1.12 0.72 -12.84
N PRO A 77 -0.98 -0.23 -13.79
CA PRO A 77 -0.19 -1.43 -13.58
C PRO A 77 1.27 -1.10 -13.26
N LEU A 78 1.79 -1.65 -12.15
CA LEU A 78 3.19 -1.46 -11.73
C LEU A 78 4.22 -2.17 -12.62
N SER A 79 3.77 -2.96 -13.60
CA SER A 79 4.63 -3.49 -14.67
C SER A 79 5.07 -2.39 -15.64
N ASP A 80 4.34 -1.27 -15.70
CA ASP A 80 4.77 -0.07 -16.40
C ASP A 80 5.74 0.71 -15.50
N PRO A 81 6.99 0.94 -15.94
CA PRO A 81 7.97 1.71 -15.17
C PRO A 81 7.49 3.12 -14.80
N ALA A 82 6.65 3.75 -15.63
CA ALA A 82 6.12 5.08 -15.34
C ALA A 82 5.17 5.05 -14.14
N ASN A 83 4.24 4.10 -14.11
CA ASN A 83 3.30 3.92 -12.99
C ASN A 83 4.02 3.51 -11.70
N TYR A 84 5.10 2.73 -11.81
CA TYR A 84 5.95 2.38 -10.67
C TYR A 84 6.64 3.61 -10.09
N ALA A 85 7.25 4.43 -10.95
CA ALA A 85 7.93 5.66 -10.56
C ALA A 85 6.95 6.68 -9.95
N GLU A 86 5.75 6.79 -10.53
CA GLU A 86 4.68 7.66 -10.03
C GLU A 86 4.25 7.28 -8.61
N LEU A 87 3.89 6.02 -8.37
CA LEU A 87 3.52 5.57 -7.02
C LEU A 87 4.65 5.79 -6.01
N LYS A 88 5.89 5.52 -6.40
CA LYS A 88 7.06 5.75 -5.54
C LYS A 88 7.20 7.23 -5.17
N ALA A 89 7.02 8.14 -6.13
CA ALA A 89 7.06 9.59 -5.87
C ALA A 89 5.94 10.06 -4.93
N VAL A 90 4.74 9.48 -5.05
CA VAL A 90 3.62 9.74 -4.11
C VAL A 90 4.01 9.33 -2.69
N LEU A 91 4.62 8.15 -2.52
CA LEU A 91 5.09 7.66 -1.22
C LEU A 91 6.21 8.56 -0.64
N GLN A 92 7.20 8.94 -1.43
CA GLN A 92 8.26 9.86 -1.01
C GLN A 92 7.71 11.22 -0.57
N THR A 93 6.69 11.73 -1.26
CA THR A 93 6.00 12.98 -0.91
C THR A 93 5.32 12.86 0.45
N ALA A 94 4.69 11.71 0.74
CA ALA A 94 4.06 11.43 2.03
C ALA A 94 5.07 11.44 3.18
N ALA A 95 6.28 10.93 2.95
CA ALA A 95 7.36 10.90 3.94
C ALA A 95 8.06 12.26 4.17
N SER A 96 7.65 13.29 3.43
CA SER A 96 8.21 14.65 3.53
C SER A 96 7.28 15.65 4.23
N GLN A 97 6.09 15.22 4.67
CA GLN A 97 5.08 16.04 5.34
C GLN A 97 5.06 15.76 6.85
#